data_AF-A0A1Q8T9Z7-F1
#
_entry.id   AF-A0A1Q8T9Z7-F1
#
_cell.length_a   1.000
_cell.length_b   1.000
_cell.length_c   1.000
_cell.angle_alpha   90.00
_cell.angle_beta   90.00
_cell.angle_gamma   90.00
#
_symmetry.space_group_name_H-M   'P 1'
#
loop_
_entity.id
_entity.type
_entity.pdbx_description
1 polymer ?
#
loop_
_entity_poly.entity_id
_entity_poly.type
_entity_poly.pdbx_seq_one_letter_code
_entity_poly.pdbx_strand_id
1 'polypeptide(L)'
;MIDREGVDQKPDQIIDIAGWDIHQDYEVFPVGARDKSLLVCPDPAPFDFCIPRHNYLFKEAIKSAKDPGKPRHPEQYWAELIAFRIGRLMGLTLPPVFVAIDSTRDEPGTVNEWFMGYPGSGEERHVSGGDYMQRLIPGYDREKGREHNLSTILFFSKVLARKGTLTSDWRVYWGLCLCFDALIGNTDRHQENWGLIWSEGGPRARFTPYFDNGTSLGHELQQQKMQRMMRDPNELEGYLRRGEHQMRWARDDPRRLPLVEGVAKYCRRFPDIRPILVERLHGWCEDDLKAMLNSLIQFDLPHPFTQQRAEFVAFLTLERRGRLLQALEN
;
A
#
# COMPACT_ATOMS: atom_id res chain seq x y z
N MET A 1 2.76 9.79 -15.89
CA MET A 1 3.58 9.98 -14.67
C MET A 1 2.69 9.66 -13.48
N ILE A 2 3.19 8.95 -12.47
CA ILE A 2 2.38 8.49 -11.34
C ILE A 2 2.05 9.58 -10.32
N ASP A 3 2.93 10.56 -10.12
CA ASP A 3 2.77 11.64 -9.15
C ASP A 3 1.96 12.83 -9.72
N ARG A 4 0.79 12.55 -10.29
CA ARG A 4 -0.11 13.60 -10.80
C ARG A 4 -0.68 14.40 -9.63
N GLU A 5 -0.67 15.72 -9.75
CA GLU A 5 -1.33 16.63 -8.81
C GLU A 5 -2.83 16.72 -9.10
N GLY A 6 -3.63 17.10 -8.09
CA GLY A 6 -5.08 17.32 -8.25
C GLY A 6 -5.90 16.05 -8.51
N VAL A 7 -5.37 14.87 -8.16
CA VAL A 7 -6.06 13.58 -8.34
C VAL A 7 -6.97 13.29 -7.14
N ASP A 8 -8.08 14.02 -7.08
CA ASP A 8 -9.12 13.86 -6.06
C ASP A 8 -10.45 13.43 -6.68
N GLN A 9 -11.06 12.43 -6.07
CA GLN A 9 -12.37 11.91 -6.46
C GLN A 9 -13.40 12.42 -5.48
N LYS A 10 -14.44 13.07 -5.98
CA LYS A 10 -15.58 13.50 -5.17
C LYS A 10 -16.57 12.35 -4.96
N PRO A 11 -17.41 12.39 -3.90
CA PRO A 11 -18.37 11.33 -3.60
C PRO A 11 -19.38 11.01 -4.72
N ASP A 12 -19.70 12.01 -5.56
CA ASP A 12 -20.58 11.87 -6.73
C ASP A 12 -19.86 11.34 -7.98
N GLN A 13 -18.55 11.08 -7.91
CA GLN A 13 -17.72 10.64 -9.02
C GLN A 13 -17.27 9.17 -8.88
N ILE A 14 -18.21 8.28 -8.57
CA ILE A 14 -17.94 6.84 -8.49
C ILE A 14 -17.70 6.30 -9.91
N ILE A 15 -16.59 5.57 -10.11
CA ILE A 15 -16.30 4.91 -11.39
C ILE A 15 -17.16 3.66 -11.51
N ASP A 16 -17.99 3.58 -12.55
CA ASP A 16 -18.60 2.32 -12.97
C ASP A 16 -17.70 1.62 -14.00
N ILE A 17 -17.30 0.38 -13.69
CA ILE A 17 -16.43 -0.44 -14.52
C ILE A 17 -17.18 -1.41 -15.45
N ALA A 18 -18.51 -1.46 -15.40
CA ALA A 18 -19.35 -2.43 -16.12
C ALA A 18 -19.06 -2.58 -17.63
N GLY A 19 -18.54 -1.52 -18.26
CA GLY A 19 -18.19 -1.49 -19.69
C GLY A 19 -16.70 -1.37 -19.99
N TRP A 20 -15.81 -1.54 -19.00
CA TRP A 20 -14.37 -1.43 -19.23
C TRP A 20 -13.82 -2.73 -19.82
N ASP A 21 -12.97 -2.61 -20.83
CA ASP A 21 -12.34 -3.77 -21.46
C ASP A 21 -11.33 -4.43 -20.53
N ILE A 22 -11.33 -5.76 -20.47
CA ILE A 22 -10.31 -6.53 -19.77
C ILE A 22 -9.03 -6.51 -20.61
N HIS A 23 -7.93 -6.10 -20.01
CA HIS A 23 -6.63 -6.18 -20.66
C HIS A 23 -6.21 -7.66 -20.80
N GLN A 24 -6.09 -8.12 -22.05
CA GLN A 24 -5.87 -9.54 -22.38
C GLN A 24 -4.39 -9.96 -22.43
N ASP A 25 -3.45 -9.05 -22.20
CA ASP A 25 -2.04 -9.42 -22.19
C ASP A 25 -1.72 -10.26 -20.95
N TYR A 26 -0.88 -11.29 -21.17
CA TYR A 26 -0.45 -12.31 -20.19
C TYR A 26 0.42 -11.72 -19.06
N GLU A 27 0.02 -10.62 -18.44
CA GLU A 27 0.62 -10.19 -17.19
C GLU A 27 0.24 -11.20 -16.10
N VAL A 28 1.23 -11.99 -15.69
CA VAL A 28 1.10 -12.93 -14.57
C VAL A 28 0.96 -12.10 -13.30
N PHE A 29 -0.28 -11.89 -12.85
CA PHE A 29 -0.54 -11.27 -11.55
C PHE A 29 0.10 -12.11 -10.44
N PRO A 30 0.71 -11.50 -9.41
CA PRO A 30 0.97 -12.24 -8.18
C PRO A 30 -0.36 -12.75 -7.64
N VAL A 31 -0.45 -14.06 -7.43
CA VAL A 31 -1.63 -14.74 -6.88
C VAL A 31 -1.93 -14.14 -5.50
N GLY A 32 -2.92 -13.25 -5.44
CA GLY A 32 -3.45 -12.69 -4.21
C GLY A 32 -4.76 -13.39 -3.83
N ALA A 33 -5.24 -13.16 -2.60
CA ALA A 33 -6.50 -13.74 -2.13
C ALA A 33 -7.78 -13.10 -2.72
N ARG A 34 -7.65 -12.17 -3.68
CA ARG A 34 -8.73 -11.39 -4.29
C ARG A 34 -8.79 -11.64 -5.78
N ASP A 35 -10.00 -11.65 -6.32
CA ASP A 35 -10.22 -11.48 -7.75
C ASP A 35 -9.73 -10.07 -8.14
N LYS A 36 -8.86 -10.03 -9.14
CA LYS A 36 -8.18 -8.83 -9.63
C LYS A 36 -8.28 -8.85 -11.15
N SER A 37 -8.80 -7.76 -11.71
CA SER A 37 -8.92 -7.60 -13.16
C SER A 37 -8.17 -6.35 -13.58
N LEU A 38 -7.26 -6.49 -14.53
CA LEU A 38 -6.63 -5.34 -15.17
C LEU A 38 -7.54 -4.87 -16.29
N LEU A 39 -8.02 -3.65 -16.17
CA LEU A 39 -9.02 -3.05 -17.03
C LEU A 39 -8.41 -1.87 -17.79
N VAL A 40 -8.90 -1.62 -18.99
CA VAL A 40 -8.51 -0.48 -19.81
C VAL A 40 -9.56 0.63 -19.62
N CYS A 41 -9.11 1.81 -19.20
CA CYS A 41 -9.98 2.98 -19.08
C CYS A 41 -10.51 3.39 -20.48
N PRO A 42 -11.82 3.66 -20.64
CA PRO A 42 -12.38 4.02 -21.94
C PRO A 42 -11.86 5.38 -22.44
N ASP A 43 -12.08 5.63 -23.73
CA ASP A 43 -11.80 6.90 -24.41
C ASP A 43 -13.09 7.39 -25.09
N PRO A 44 -13.74 8.47 -24.60
CA PRO A 44 -13.27 9.35 -23.52
C PRO A 44 -13.33 8.69 -22.13
N ALA A 45 -12.44 9.11 -21.23
CA ALA A 45 -12.44 8.66 -19.85
C ALA A 45 -13.67 9.20 -19.09
N PRO A 46 -14.19 8.46 -18.08
CA PRO A 46 -15.43 8.86 -17.39
C PRO A 46 -15.25 10.09 -16.50
N PHE A 47 -14.04 10.35 -16.02
CA PHE A 47 -13.70 11.51 -15.19
C PHE A 47 -12.30 12.04 -15.53
N ASP A 48 -12.07 13.34 -15.33
CA ASP A 48 -10.81 14.03 -15.66
C ASP A 48 -9.58 13.50 -14.90
N PHE A 49 -9.79 12.89 -13.73
CA PHE A 49 -8.72 12.26 -12.97
C PHE A 49 -8.30 10.89 -13.52
N CYS A 50 -9.08 10.29 -14.43
CA CYS A 50 -8.72 9.06 -15.13
C CYS A 50 -7.90 9.37 -16.40
N ILE A 51 -7.02 8.45 -16.79
CA ILE A 51 -6.23 8.56 -18.02
C ILE A 51 -6.89 7.69 -19.11
N PRO A 52 -7.38 8.28 -20.22
CA PRO A 52 -7.97 7.51 -21.32
C PRO A 52 -7.01 6.45 -21.85
N ARG A 53 -7.53 5.24 -22.14
CA ARG A 53 -6.79 4.07 -22.65
C ARG A 53 -5.66 3.56 -21.75
N HIS A 54 -5.57 4.04 -20.52
CA HIS A 54 -4.60 3.56 -19.55
C HIS A 54 -5.15 2.39 -18.73
N ASN A 55 -4.25 1.55 -18.21
CA ASN A 55 -4.62 0.39 -17.44
C ASN A 55 -4.91 0.75 -15.97
N TYR A 56 -5.90 0.08 -15.39
CA TYR A 56 -6.28 0.18 -13.98
C TYR A 56 -6.56 -1.21 -13.42
N LEU A 57 -6.02 -1.50 -12.24
CA LEU A 57 -6.27 -2.75 -11.54
C LEU A 57 -7.52 -2.59 -10.67
N PHE A 58 -8.61 -3.25 -11.05
CA PHE A 58 -9.80 -3.35 -10.19
C PHE A 58 -9.59 -4.41 -9.10
N LYS A 59 -9.85 -4.00 -7.86
CA LYS A 59 -9.78 -4.85 -6.66
C LYS A 59 -11.15 -4.86 -5.98
N GLU A 60 -11.81 -6.01 -6.03
CA GLU A 60 -13.09 -6.24 -5.36
C GLU A 60 -12.96 -6.26 -3.83
N ALA A 61 -14.07 -6.04 -3.14
CA ALA A 61 -14.20 -6.43 -1.74
C ALA A 61 -13.95 -7.94 -1.58
N ILE A 62 -13.23 -8.37 -0.55
CA ILE A 62 -13.01 -9.81 -0.32
C ILE A 62 -14.36 -10.48 -0.03
N LYS A 63 -14.70 -11.49 -0.83
CA LYS A 63 -15.87 -12.36 -0.62
C LYS A 63 -15.61 -13.45 0.41
N SER A 64 -16.66 -13.87 1.11
CA SER A 64 -16.58 -14.98 2.05
C SER A 64 -16.48 -16.31 1.30
N ALA A 65 -15.44 -17.10 1.59
CA ALA A 65 -15.29 -18.45 1.05
C ALA A 65 -16.44 -19.40 1.45
N LYS A 66 -17.18 -19.07 2.52
CA LYS A 66 -18.35 -19.85 2.99
C LYS A 66 -19.66 -19.37 2.36
N ASP A 67 -19.71 -18.13 1.89
CA ASP A 67 -20.89 -17.49 1.33
C ASP A 67 -20.44 -16.49 0.26
N PRO A 68 -20.25 -16.93 -0.99
CA PRO A 68 -19.67 -16.09 -2.06
C PRO A 68 -20.48 -14.81 -2.35
N GLY A 69 -21.75 -14.75 -1.93
CA GLY A 69 -22.60 -13.57 -2.05
C GLY A 69 -22.48 -12.56 -0.90
N LYS A 70 -21.60 -12.80 0.09
CA LYS A 70 -21.35 -11.86 1.20
C LYS A 70 -19.87 -11.45 1.27
N PRO A 71 -19.56 -10.14 1.33
CA PRO A 71 -18.20 -9.72 1.58
C PRO A 71 -17.78 -10.08 3.01
N ARG A 72 -16.58 -10.64 3.11
CA ARG A 72 -15.90 -11.03 4.36
C ARG A 72 -15.20 -9.85 5.01
N HIS A 73 -14.58 -8.99 4.18
CA HIS A 73 -13.81 -7.83 4.62
C HIS A 73 -14.03 -6.64 3.67
N PRO A 74 -15.25 -6.07 3.62
CA PRO A 74 -15.53 -4.92 2.75
C PRO A 74 -14.65 -3.71 3.10
N GLU A 75 -14.25 -3.60 4.36
CA GLU A 75 -13.34 -2.54 4.86
C GLU A 75 -11.96 -2.52 4.20
N GLN A 76 -11.55 -3.62 3.58
CA GLN A 76 -10.20 -3.75 3.05
C GLN A 76 -10.02 -3.05 1.69
N TYR A 77 -11.08 -2.68 0.96
CA TYR A 77 -10.95 -1.78 -0.20
C TYR A 77 -10.84 -0.33 0.26
N TRP A 78 -11.59 0.07 1.30
CA TRP A 78 -11.42 1.37 1.96
C TRP A 78 -9.99 1.55 2.48
N ALA A 79 -9.41 0.51 3.09
CA ALA A 79 -8.02 0.55 3.54
C ALA A 79 -7.02 0.83 2.40
N GLU A 80 -7.26 0.34 1.19
CA GLU A 80 -6.40 0.63 0.02
C GLU A 80 -6.45 2.12 -0.33
N LEU A 81 -7.66 2.70 -0.42
CA LEU A 81 -7.87 4.11 -0.71
C LEU A 81 -7.30 5.02 0.40
N ILE A 82 -7.57 4.69 1.66
CA ILE A 82 -7.10 5.47 2.81
C ILE A 82 -5.58 5.41 2.91
N ALA A 83 -4.97 4.26 2.66
CA ALA A 83 -3.51 4.14 2.61
C ALA A 83 -2.92 5.03 1.51
N PHE A 84 -3.52 5.07 0.31
CA PHE A 84 -3.15 6.03 -0.74
C PHE A 84 -3.22 7.48 -0.25
N ARG A 85 -4.34 7.90 0.35
CA ARG A 85 -4.54 9.28 0.84
C ARG A 85 -3.56 9.63 1.98
N ILE A 86 -3.32 8.73 2.94
CA ILE A 86 -2.30 8.93 4.00
C ILE A 86 -0.89 9.02 3.39
N GLY A 87 -0.59 8.19 2.39
CA GLY A 87 0.68 8.25 1.69
C GLY A 87 0.90 9.60 0.99
N ARG A 88 -0.16 10.19 0.42
CA ARG A 88 -0.13 11.55 -0.14
C ARG A 88 0.09 12.62 0.93
N LEU A 89 -0.53 12.51 2.10
CA LEU A 89 -0.25 13.39 3.25
C LEU A 89 1.22 13.32 3.70
N MET A 90 1.84 12.15 3.61
CA MET A 90 3.28 11.97 3.84
C MET A 90 4.17 12.43 2.67
N GLY A 91 3.57 12.85 1.54
CA GLY A 91 4.28 13.21 0.31
C GLY A 91 5.02 12.04 -0.35
N LEU A 92 4.43 10.84 -0.30
CA LEU A 92 4.94 9.62 -0.92
C LEU A 92 4.36 9.42 -2.32
N THR A 93 5.11 8.68 -3.15
CA THR A 93 4.67 8.22 -4.47
C THR A 93 3.91 6.88 -4.34
N LEU A 94 2.61 6.93 -4.54
CA LEU A 94 1.71 5.77 -4.59
C LEU A 94 0.85 5.84 -5.85
N PRO A 95 0.41 4.70 -6.41
CA PRO A 95 -0.53 4.72 -7.51
C PRO A 95 -1.86 5.34 -7.04
N PRO A 96 -2.46 6.26 -7.81
CA PRO A 96 -3.80 6.73 -7.55
C PRO A 96 -4.80 5.60 -7.34
N VAL A 97 -5.63 5.73 -6.32
CA VAL A 97 -6.69 4.79 -5.98
C VAL A 97 -8.02 5.52 -5.99
N PHE A 98 -9.02 4.94 -6.65
CA PHE A 98 -10.36 5.50 -6.77
C PHE A 98 -11.40 4.48 -6.35
N VAL A 99 -12.47 4.95 -5.72
CA VAL A 99 -13.68 4.17 -5.46
C VAL A 99 -14.35 3.82 -6.78
N ALA A 100 -14.71 2.56 -6.93
CA ALA A 100 -15.39 2.05 -8.12
C ALA A 100 -16.46 1.03 -7.76
N ILE A 101 -17.36 0.78 -8.70
CA ILE A 101 -18.38 -0.26 -8.65
C ILE A 101 -18.42 -1.02 -9.97
N ASP A 102 -18.66 -2.32 -9.90
CA ASP A 102 -19.16 -3.10 -11.03
C ASP A 102 -20.69 -3.15 -10.95
N SER A 103 -21.37 -2.28 -11.68
CA SER A 103 -22.84 -2.21 -11.64
C SER A 103 -23.53 -3.44 -12.21
N THR A 104 -22.83 -4.30 -12.98
CA THR A 104 -23.39 -5.56 -13.47
C THR A 104 -23.57 -6.60 -12.37
N ARG A 105 -22.78 -6.47 -11.29
CA ARG A 105 -22.77 -7.39 -10.14
C ARG A 105 -23.13 -6.74 -8.82
N ASP A 106 -23.35 -5.43 -8.80
CA ASP A 106 -23.54 -4.61 -7.59
C ASP A 106 -22.34 -4.75 -6.61
N GLU A 107 -21.11 -4.80 -7.17
CA GLU A 107 -19.90 -5.09 -6.40
C GLU A 107 -19.01 -3.84 -6.26
N PRO A 108 -18.81 -3.32 -5.03
CA PRO A 108 -17.92 -2.18 -4.79
C PRO A 108 -16.45 -2.63 -4.71
N GLY A 109 -15.55 -1.71 -4.99
CA GLY A 109 -14.12 -1.92 -4.84
C GLY A 109 -13.30 -0.67 -5.08
N THR A 110 -12.04 -0.87 -5.46
CA THR A 110 -11.19 0.21 -5.94
C THR A 110 -10.66 -0.09 -7.33
N VAL A 111 -10.49 0.95 -8.15
CA VAL A 111 -9.60 0.90 -9.30
C VAL A 111 -8.31 1.62 -8.95
N ASN A 112 -7.20 0.90 -9.13
CA ASN A 112 -5.87 1.38 -8.83
C ASN A 112 -5.15 1.66 -10.15
N GLU A 113 -4.65 2.86 -10.34
CA GLU A 113 -3.90 3.21 -11.55
C GLU A 113 -2.69 2.29 -11.74
N TRP A 114 -2.51 1.77 -12.95
CA TRP A 114 -1.35 0.95 -13.25
C TRP A 114 -0.10 1.82 -13.32
N PHE A 115 0.92 1.53 -12.53
CA PHE A 115 2.09 2.41 -12.37
C PHE A 115 3.12 2.31 -13.51
N MET A 116 2.74 1.72 -14.64
CA MET A 116 3.54 1.54 -15.87
C MET A 116 2.65 1.78 -17.10
N GLY A 117 3.26 2.01 -18.27
CA GLY A 117 2.50 2.20 -19.51
C GLY A 117 1.76 3.53 -19.56
N TYR A 118 2.35 4.58 -18.98
CA TYR A 118 1.80 5.93 -19.10
C TYR A 118 1.94 6.44 -20.55
N PRO A 119 1.02 7.29 -21.04
CA PRO A 119 1.20 7.92 -22.35
C PRO A 119 2.56 8.61 -22.45
N GLY A 120 3.33 8.25 -23.49
CA GLY A 120 4.68 8.77 -23.73
C GLY A 120 5.79 8.17 -22.86
N SER A 121 5.52 7.19 -22.01
CA SER A 121 6.59 6.37 -21.41
C SER A 121 7.14 5.39 -22.44
N GLY A 122 8.46 5.14 -22.41
CA GLY A 122 9.03 4.00 -23.12
C GLY A 122 8.56 2.67 -22.52
N GLU A 123 8.95 1.55 -23.14
CA GLU A 123 8.63 0.26 -22.57
C GLU A 123 9.34 0.07 -21.22
N GLU A 124 8.60 -0.47 -20.26
CA GLU A 124 9.06 -0.75 -18.91
C GLU A 124 8.73 -2.20 -18.57
N ARG A 125 9.63 -2.86 -17.82
CA ARG A 125 9.41 -4.22 -17.33
C ARG A 125 9.45 -4.27 -15.82
N HIS A 126 8.37 -4.74 -15.22
CA HIS A 126 8.34 -5.07 -13.80
C HIS A 126 9.00 -6.43 -13.53
N VAL A 127 9.80 -6.48 -12.46
CA VAL A 127 10.32 -7.70 -11.85
C VAL A 127 10.02 -7.63 -10.36
N SER A 128 9.27 -8.61 -9.84
CA SER A 128 8.84 -8.58 -8.45
C SER A 128 9.99 -8.87 -7.48
N GLY A 129 9.84 -8.44 -6.23
CA GLY A 129 10.77 -8.73 -5.16
C GLY A 129 11.03 -10.23 -5.01
N GLY A 130 10.00 -11.06 -5.15
CA GLY A 130 10.06 -12.51 -5.07
C GLY A 130 11.06 -13.13 -6.03
N ASP A 131 11.15 -12.62 -7.26
CA ASP A 131 12.14 -13.07 -8.25
C ASP A 131 13.58 -12.79 -7.78
N TYR A 132 13.81 -11.63 -7.15
CA TYR A 132 15.12 -11.31 -6.58
C TYR A 132 15.44 -12.14 -5.36
N MET A 133 14.47 -12.35 -4.47
CA MET A 133 14.66 -13.16 -3.28
C MET A 133 14.98 -14.61 -3.64
N GLN A 134 14.28 -15.19 -4.63
CA GLN A 134 14.57 -16.53 -5.14
C GLN A 134 15.99 -16.66 -5.70
N ARG A 135 16.47 -15.65 -6.43
CA ARG A 135 17.82 -15.65 -6.99
C ARG A 135 18.91 -15.49 -5.94
N LEU A 136 18.65 -14.73 -4.87
CA LEU A 136 19.65 -14.36 -3.87
C LEU A 136 19.69 -15.30 -2.66
N ILE A 137 18.60 -16.02 -2.38
CA ILE A 137 18.49 -16.89 -1.22
C ILE A 137 18.32 -18.34 -1.70
N PRO A 138 19.36 -19.19 -1.52
CA PRO A 138 19.24 -20.60 -1.84
C PRO A 138 18.10 -21.26 -1.05
N GLY A 139 17.22 -21.93 -1.79
CA GLY A 139 16.06 -22.63 -1.24
C GLY A 139 14.89 -21.74 -0.82
N TYR A 140 14.81 -20.49 -1.31
CA TYR A 140 13.73 -19.57 -0.99
C TYR A 140 12.35 -20.12 -1.39
N ASP A 141 11.48 -20.33 -0.40
CA ASP A 141 10.08 -20.69 -0.63
C ASP A 141 9.29 -19.41 -0.91
N ARG A 142 9.02 -19.13 -2.20
CA ARG A 142 8.30 -17.93 -2.62
C ARG A 142 6.83 -17.94 -2.25
N GLU A 143 6.23 -19.09 -2.02
CA GLU A 143 4.84 -19.17 -1.59
C GLU A 143 4.72 -18.71 -0.12
N LYS A 144 5.57 -19.25 0.75
CA LYS A 144 5.53 -18.92 2.18
C LYS A 144 6.29 -17.65 2.54
N GLY A 145 7.33 -17.30 1.78
CA GLY A 145 8.19 -16.14 1.99
C GLY A 145 8.87 -16.08 3.36
N ARG A 146 9.10 -17.24 4.02
CA ARG A 146 9.59 -17.26 5.43
C ARG A 146 10.97 -16.68 5.59
N GLU A 147 11.79 -16.79 4.55
CA GLU A 147 13.15 -16.28 4.45
C GLU A 147 13.20 -14.83 3.94
N HIS A 148 12.06 -14.20 3.63
CA HIS A 148 11.99 -12.81 3.19
C HIS A 148 12.55 -11.90 4.28
N ASN A 149 13.58 -11.12 3.92
CA ASN A 149 14.29 -10.31 4.89
C ASN A 149 14.84 -9.03 4.27
N LEU A 150 14.81 -7.95 5.06
CA LEU A 150 15.26 -6.63 4.67
C LEU A 150 16.76 -6.61 4.35
N SER A 151 17.60 -7.33 5.11
CA SER A 151 19.06 -7.28 4.93
C SER A 151 19.53 -7.70 3.54
N THR A 152 18.90 -8.72 2.95
CA THR A 152 19.18 -9.19 1.58
C THR A 152 18.76 -8.14 0.57
N ILE A 153 17.59 -7.52 0.77
CA ILE A 153 17.07 -6.45 -0.08
C ILE A 153 17.99 -5.23 -0.05
N LEU A 154 18.44 -4.80 1.12
CA LEU A 154 19.35 -3.64 1.26
C LEU A 154 20.72 -3.94 0.64
N PHE A 155 21.24 -5.15 0.81
CA PHE A 155 22.48 -5.56 0.14
C PHE A 155 22.34 -5.52 -1.39
N PHE A 156 21.26 -6.10 -1.93
CA PHE A 156 20.95 -6.08 -3.35
C PHE A 156 20.81 -4.65 -3.89
N SER A 157 20.03 -3.81 -3.20
CA SER A 157 19.81 -2.41 -3.55
C SER A 157 21.12 -1.62 -3.60
N LYS A 158 22.00 -1.83 -2.61
CA LYS A 158 23.33 -1.24 -2.56
C LYS A 158 24.22 -1.66 -3.74
N VAL A 159 24.15 -2.93 -4.15
CA VAL A 159 24.90 -3.43 -5.32
C VAL A 159 24.42 -2.74 -6.60
N LEU A 160 23.10 -2.63 -6.81
CA LEU A 160 22.55 -1.95 -7.99
C LEU A 160 22.91 -0.45 -8.00
N ALA A 161 22.82 0.22 -6.86
CA ALA A 161 23.17 1.63 -6.74
C ALA A 161 24.66 1.87 -7.07
N ARG A 162 25.57 1.01 -6.58
CA ARG A 162 27.01 1.09 -6.89
C ARG A 162 27.35 0.87 -8.36
N LYS A 163 26.52 0.11 -9.08
CA LYS A 163 26.64 -0.09 -10.53
C LYS A 163 26.06 1.06 -11.35
N GLY A 164 25.44 2.06 -10.71
CA GLY A 164 24.73 3.14 -11.41
C GLY A 164 23.42 2.68 -12.07
N THR A 165 22.92 1.50 -11.71
CA THR A 165 21.70 0.90 -12.27
C THR A 165 20.45 1.43 -11.59
N LEU A 166 20.48 1.59 -10.27
CA LEU A 166 19.33 2.03 -9.50
C LEU A 166 19.28 3.56 -9.47
N THR A 167 18.20 4.15 -9.97
CA THR A 167 18.01 5.60 -10.06
C THR A 167 17.50 6.21 -8.75
N SER A 168 16.77 5.44 -7.95
CA SER A 168 16.24 5.87 -6.65
C SER A 168 17.27 5.75 -5.53
N ASP A 169 17.28 6.66 -4.55
CA ASP A 169 18.01 6.40 -3.30
C ASP A 169 17.28 5.31 -2.51
N TRP A 170 17.86 4.11 -2.53
CA TRP A 170 17.30 2.95 -1.86
C TRP A 170 17.20 3.12 -0.34
N ARG A 171 18.05 3.94 0.29
CA ARG A 171 17.98 4.16 1.74
C ARG A 171 16.75 4.97 2.09
N VAL A 172 16.47 6.01 1.30
CA VAL A 172 15.27 6.84 1.44
C VAL A 172 14.03 6.00 1.13
N TYR A 173 14.03 5.27 0.02
CA TYR A 173 12.91 4.41 -0.38
C TYR A 173 12.51 3.40 0.71
N TRP A 174 13.47 2.64 1.25
CA TRP A 174 13.16 1.65 2.29
C TRP A 174 12.84 2.27 3.65
N GLY A 175 13.46 3.41 3.99
CA GLY A 175 13.12 4.14 5.20
C GLY A 175 11.68 4.63 5.19
N LEU A 176 11.26 5.26 4.09
CA LEU A 176 9.89 5.72 3.90
C LEU A 176 8.90 4.55 3.83
N CYS A 177 9.26 3.44 3.17
CA CYS A 177 8.43 2.23 3.13
C CYS A 177 8.13 1.71 4.53
N LEU A 178 9.17 1.50 5.35
CA LEU A 178 9.01 0.99 6.71
C LEU A 178 8.23 1.96 7.60
N CYS A 179 8.48 3.26 7.46
CA CYS A 179 7.78 4.30 8.20
C CYS A 179 6.29 4.34 7.84
N PHE A 180 5.98 4.29 6.55
CA PHE A 180 4.61 4.27 6.03
C PHE A 180 3.87 3.01 6.48
N ASP A 181 4.47 1.83 6.29
CA ASP A 181 3.90 0.56 6.72
C ASP A 181 3.66 0.56 8.25
N ALA A 182 4.56 1.14 9.05
CA ALA A 182 4.36 1.27 10.48
C ALA A 182 3.24 2.26 10.86
N LEU A 183 3.10 3.36 10.12
CA LEU A 183 2.05 4.35 10.35
C LEU A 183 0.65 3.77 10.08
N ILE A 184 0.48 3.11 8.93
CA ILE A 184 -0.81 2.50 8.57
C ILE A 184 -1.00 1.11 9.18
N GLY A 185 0.05 0.53 9.76
CA GLY A 185 0.06 -0.82 10.32
C GLY A 185 -0.06 -1.91 9.26
N ASN A 186 0.61 -1.74 8.12
CA ASN A 186 0.68 -2.74 7.08
C ASN A 186 1.58 -3.91 7.51
N THR A 187 0.94 -5.06 7.73
CA THR A 187 1.63 -6.28 8.16
C THR A 187 2.04 -7.18 7.00
N ASP A 188 1.65 -6.83 5.78
CA ASP A 188 1.71 -7.70 4.62
C ASP A 188 2.57 -7.14 3.48
N ARG A 189 3.68 -6.48 3.83
CA ARG A 189 4.76 -6.13 2.88
C ARG A 189 5.57 -7.37 2.49
N HIS A 190 4.94 -8.31 1.80
CA HIS A 190 5.59 -9.53 1.32
C HIS A 190 6.35 -9.30 0.00
N GLN A 191 7.04 -10.33 -0.46
CA GLN A 191 7.95 -10.27 -1.61
C GLN A 191 7.30 -9.92 -2.95
N GLU A 192 5.98 -9.98 -3.08
CA GLU A 192 5.29 -9.53 -4.31
C GLU A 192 4.80 -8.09 -4.21
N ASN A 193 4.82 -7.47 -3.02
CA ASN A 193 4.32 -6.11 -2.77
C ASN A 193 5.45 -5.06 -2.84
N TRP A 194 6.52 -5.38 -3.56
CA TRP A 194 7.59 -4.49 -3.98
C TRP A 194 8.31 -5.11 -5.18
N GLY A 195 9.02 -4.29 -5.96
CA GLY A 195 9.80 -4.77 -7.09
C GLY A 195 10.70 -3.70 -7.69
N LEU A 196 11.27 -4.01 -8.85
CA LEU A 196 11.98 -3.07 -9.69
C LEU A 196 11.31 -2.96 -11.04
N ILE A 197 11.27 -1.74 -11.58
CA ILE A 197 10.82 -1.44 -12.92
C ILE A 197 12.05 -1.04 -13.74
N TRP A 198 12.27 -1.77 -14.82
CA TRP A 198 13.42 -1.62 -15.72
C TRP A 198 13.00 -0.90 -16.99
N SER A 199 13.76 0.11 -17.40
CA SER A 199 13.56 0.73 -18.72
C SER A 199 14.05 -0.20 -19.83
N GLU A 200 13.34 -0.23 -20.94
CA GLU A 200 13.78 -0.93 -22.14
C GLU A 200 15.10 -0.34 -22.68
N GLY A 201 16.03 -1.22 -23.09
CA GLY A 201 17.28 -0.82 -23.74
C GLY A 201 18.42 -0.35 -22.83
N GLY A 202 18.27 -0.37 -21.50
CA GLY A 202 19.36 0.05 -20.59
C GLY A 202 19.32 -0.59 -19.21
N PRO A 203 20.42 -0.56 -18.45
CA PRO A 203 20.49 -1.18 -17.13
C PRO A 203 19.89 -0.27 -16.06
N ARG A 204 18.93 0.62 -16.39
CA ARG A 204 18.33 1.55 -15.42
C ARG A 204 17.10 0.93 -14.79
N ALA A 205 17.03 1.00 -13.48
CA ALA A 205 15.92 0.50 -12.69
C ALA A 205 15.48 1.56 -11.67
N ARG A 206 14.18 1.58 -11.39
CA ARG A 206 13.57 2.29 -10.25
C ARG A 206 12.81 1.29 -9.40
N PHE A 207 12.58 1.59 -8.13
CA PHE A 207 11.63 0.81 -7.36
C PHE A 207 10.20 1.02 -7.88
N THR A 208 9.37 -0.01 -7.72
CA THR A 208 7.91 0.17 -7.79
C THR A 208 7.48 1.21 -6.77
N PRO A 209 6.37 1.92 -6.98
CA PRO A 209 5.74 2.69 -5.90
C PRO A 209 5.28 1.77 -4.77
N TYR A 210 4.79 2.33 -3.66
CA TYR A 210 4.16 1.50 -2.62
C TYR A 210 2.74 1.13 -3.04
N PHE A 211 2.50 -0.14 -3.32
CA PHE A 211 1.20 -0.67 -3.74
C PHE A 211 0.76 -1.85 -2.86
N ASP A 212 -0.51 -2.25 -3.00
CA ASP A 212 -1.17 -3.31 -2.23
C ASP A 212 -1.05 -3.08 -0.71
N ASN A 213 -1.74 -2.04 -0.25
CA ASN A 213 -1.69 -1.55 1.12
C ASN A 213 -2.99 -1.86 1.90
N GLY A 214 -3.94 -2.56 1.30
CA GLY A 214 -5.25 -2.84 1.89
C GLY A 214 -5.21 -3.68 3.17
N THR A 215 -4.15 -4.46 3.39
CA THR A 215 -3.95 -5.22 4.65
C THR A 215 -3.37 -4.32 5.75
N SER A 216 -4.05 -3.22 6.04
CA SER A 216 -3.64 -2.17 6.99
C SER A 216 -4.83 -1.62 7.76
N LEU A 217 -4.60 -0.57 8.57
CA LEU A 217 -5.61 0.30 9.20
C LEU A 217 -6.65 -0.44 10.08
N GLY A 218 -6.34 -1.65 10.53
CA GLY A 218 -7.26 -2.46 11.34
C GLY A 218 -8.49 -2.92 10.56
N HIS A 219 -8.38 -3.09 9.24
CA HIS A 219 -9.48 -3.57 8.38
C HIS A 219 -10.10 -4.90 8.86
N GLU A 220 -9.33 -5.73 9.57
CA GLU A 220 -9.77 -7.00 10.13
C GLU A 220 -10.62 -6.85 11.40
N LEU A 221 -10.63 -5.67 12.01
CA LEU A 221 -11.26 -5.44 13.30
C LEU A 221 -12.76 -5.24 13.15
N GLN A 222 -13.51 -6.00 13.95
CA GLN A 222 -14.95 -5.84 14.11
C GLN A 222 -15.27 -4.60 14.96
N GLN A 223 -16.48 -4.07 14.77
CA GLN A 223 -17.01 -2.88 15.44
C GLN A 223 -16.80 -2.88 16.96
N GLN A 224 -17.15 -3.97 17.63
CA GLN A 224 -17.01 -4.09 19.08
C GLN A 224 -15.54 -4.03 19.54
N LYS A 225 -14.62 -4.61 18.76
CA LYS A 225 -13.19 -4.60 19.07
C LYS A 225 -12.59 -3.21 18.91
N MET A 226 -13.00 -2.47 17.87
CA MET A 226 -12.63 -1.06 17.69
C MET A 226 -13.02 -0.21 18.90
N GLN A 227 -14.28 -0.32 19.35
CA GLN A 227 -14.77 0.43 20.51
C GLN A 227 -14.02 0.10 21.79
N ARG A 228 -13.72 -1.18 22.03
CA ARG A 228 -12.93 -1.58 23.20
C ARG A 228 -11.52 -1.01 23.14
N MET A 229 -10.85 -1.06 21.99
CA MET A 229 -9.51 -0.49 21.82
C MET A 229 -9.46 1.02 22.02
N MET A 230 -10.52 1.76 21.63
CA MET A 230 -10.60 3.21 21.88
C MET A 230 -10.86 3.56 23.35
N ARG A 231 -11.32 2.61 24.18
CA ARG A 231 -11.67 2.83 25.59
C ARG A 231 -10.67 2.22 26.58
N ASP A 232 -9.99 1.14 26.20
CA ASP A 232 -9.05 0.41 27.04
C ASP A 232 -7.62 0.50 26.44
N PRO A 233 -6.74 1.31 27.06
CA PRO A 233 -5.35 1.42 26.65
C PRO A 233 -4.59 0.09 26.62
N ASN A 234 -4.96 -0.89 27.45
CA ASN A 234 -4.29 -2.20 27.46
C ASN A 234 -4.64 -3.03 26.21
N GLU A 235 -5.90 -2.96 25.76
CA GLU A 235 -6.31 -3.62 24.52
C GLU A 235 -5.61 -3.01 23.30
N LEU A 236 -5.49 -1.67 23.28
CA LEU A 236 -4.75 -0.94 22.25
C LEU A 236 -3.27 -1.30 22.26
N GLU A 237 -2.61 -1.22 23.41
CA GLU A 237 -1.19 -1.56 23.56
C GLU A 237 -0.92 -2.99 23.11
N GLY A 238 -1.76 -3.93 23.55
CA GLY A 238 -1.66 -5.31 23.15
C GLY A 238 -1.78 -5.49 21.64
N TYR A 239 -2.65 -4.73 20.97
CA TYR A 239 -2.78 -4.73 19.51
C TYR A 239 -1.54 -4.17 18.81
N LEU A 240 -1.09 -2.98 19.22
CA LEU A 240 0.04 -2.29 18.61
C LEU A 240 1.35 -3.06 18.75
N ARG A 241 1.59 -3.70 19.91
CA ARG A 241 2.78 -4.52 20.17
C ARG A 241 2.89 -5.75 19.26
N ARG A 242 1.78 -6.25 18.73
CA ARG A 242 1.77 -7.42 17.83
C ARG A 242 2.03 -7.05 16.37
N GLY A 243 2.15 -5.77 16.04
CA GLY A 243 2.40 -5.31 14.68
C GLY A 243 3.81 -5.69 14.21
N GLU A 244 3.88 -6.61 13.26
CA GLU A 244 5.13 -7.05 12.62
C GLU A 244 4.98 -7.02 11.10
N HIS A 245 6.03 -6.64 10.38
CA HIS A 245 6.10 -6.82 8.93
C HIS A 245 6.12 -8.30 8.58
N GLN A 246 5.66 -8.67 7.38
CA GLN A 246 5.85 -10.03 6.87
C GLN A 246 7.33 -10.43 6.80
N MET A 247 8.22 -9.47 6.51
CA MET A 247 9.67 -9.67 6.41
C MET A 247 10.38 -9.63 7.77
N ARG A 248 11.50 -10.34 7.86
CA ARG A 248 12.46 -10.26 8.97
C ARG A 248 13.48 -9.17 8.72
N TRP A 249 14.28 -8.81 9.74
CA TRP A 249 15.43 -7.95 9.48
C TRP A 249 16.55 -8.73 8.77
N ALA A 250 17.02 -9.83 9.36
CA ALA A 250 17.92 -10.78 8.72
C ALA A 250 17.23 -12.13 8.47
N ARG A 251 17.79 -12.93 7.56
CA ARG A 251 17.25 -14.26 7.21
C ARG A 251 17.08 -15.16 8.44
N ASP A 252 18.09 -15.18 9.31
CA ASP A 252 18.18 -16.09 10.45
C ASP A 252 17.58 -15.51 11.74
N ASP A 253 17.07 -14.27 11.70
CA ASP A 253 16.39 -13.68 12.87
C ASP A 253 15.17 -14.53 13.20
N PRO A 254 14.93 -14.92 14.46
CA PRO A 254 13.86 -15.86 14.81
C PRO A 254 12.46 -15.26 14.65
N ARG A 255 12.34 -13.93 14.64
CA ARG A 255 11.07 -13.20 14.57
C ARG A 255 11.03 -12.27 13.36
N ARG A 256 9.81 -11.95 12.95
CA ARG A 256 9.53 -10.89 11.98
C ARG A 256 9.93 -9.53 12.55
N LEU A 257 10.10 -8.56 11.66
CA LEU A 257 10.50 -7.21 12.03
C LEU A 257 9.31 -6.47 12.67
N PRO A 258 9.38 -6.04 13.94
CA PRO A 258 8.31 -5.22 14.53
C PRO A 258 8.20 -3.89 13.79
N LEU A 259 6.99 -3.36 13.61
CA LEU A 259 6.74 -2.17 12.78
C LEU A 259 7.53 -0.94 13.26
N VAL A 260 7.26 -0.46 14.48
CA VAL A 260 7.90 0.77 15.01
C VAL A 260 9.38 0.54 15.33
N GLU A 261 9.72 -0.55 16.02
CA GLU A 261 11.11 -0.85 16.35
C GLU A 261 11.98 -1.10 15.11
N GLY A 262 11.37 -1.62 14.03
CA GLY A 262 12.01 -1.82 12.74
C GLY A 262 12.45 -0.51 12.10
N VAL A 263 11.61 0.52 12.16
CA VAL A 263 11.95 1.88 11.71
C VAL A 263 13.10 2.44 12.55
N ALA A 264 13.04 2.32 13.89
CA ALA A 264 14.13 2.77 14.76
C ALA A 264 15.45 2.02 14.48
N LYS A 265 15.39 0.70 14.27
CA LYS A 265 16.54 -0.14 13.89
C LYS A 265 17.11 0.30 12.54
N TYR A 266 16.26 0.65 11.59
CA TYR A 266 16.66 1.18 10.29
C TYR A 266 17.41 2.51 10.41
N CYS A 267 16.88 3.47 11.17
CA CYS A 267 17.52 4.76 11.43
C CYS A 267 18.84 4.63 12.22
N ARG A 268 19.00 3.63 13.09
CA ARG A 268 20.31 3.35 13.70
C ARG A 268 21.35 2.92 12.66
N ARG A 269 20.93 2.21 11.61
CA ARG A 269 21.81 1.78 10.52
C ARG A 269 22.11 2.89 9.52
N PHE A 270 21.14 3.78 9.27
CA PHE A 270 21.18 4.92 8.35
C PHE A 270 20.68 6.19 9.06
N PRO A 271 21.51 6.83 9.90
CA PRO A 271 21.09 7.98 10.70
C PRO A 271 20.63 9.18 9.89
N ASP A 272 21.15 9.32 8.66
CA ASP A 272 20.79 10.34 7.67
C ASP A 272 19.33 10.27 7.22
N ILE A 273 18.67 9.11 7.37
CA ILE A 273 17.27 8.93 6.99
C ILE A 273 16.29 9.45 8.05
N ARG A 274 16.70 9.46 9.32
CA ARG A 274 15.86 9.89 10.45
C ARG A 274 15.18 11.26 10.22
N PRO A 275 15.90 12.36 9.89
CA PRO A 275 15.26 13.66 9.72
C PRO A 275 14.20 13.67 8.61
N ILE A 276 14.40 12.91 7.53
CA ILE A 276 13.43 12.77 6.44
C ILE A 276 12.14 12.14 6.95
N LEU A 277 12.23 11.07 7.76
CA LEU A 277 11.03 10.40 8.29
C LEU A 277 10.27 11.30 9.26
N VAL A 278 10.99 12.00 10.15
CA VAL A 278 10.39 12.94 11.11
C VAL A 278 9.68 14.08 10.37
N GLU A 279 10.31 14.64 9.33
CA GLU A 279 9.69 15.65 8.47
C GLU A 279 8.38 15.14 7.84
N ARG A 280 8.36 13.92 7.27
CA ARG A 280 7.15 13.35 6.66
C ARG A 280 6.04 13.06 7.67
N LEU A 281 6.38 12.78 8.93
CA LEU A 281 5.40 12.56 9.99
C LEU A 281 4.82 13.87 10.53
N HIS A 282 5.61 14.95 10.57
CA HIS A 282 5.14 16.28 10.99
C HIS A 282 4.46 17.08 9.87
N GLY A 283 4.68 16.72 8.60
CA GLY A 283 4.23 17.47 7.43
C GLY A 283 2.71 17.55 7.19
N TRP A 284 1.89 16.95 8.04
CA TRP A 284 0.43 16.98 7.98
C TRP A 284 -0.17 17.06 9.38
N CYS A 285 -1.39 17.60 9.52
CA CYS A 285 -2.05 17.75 10.82
C CYS A 285 -3.21 16.76 11.02
N GLU A 286 -3.68 16.67 12.26
CA GLU A 286 -4.80 15.80 12.63
C GLU A 286 -6.10 16.19 11.89
N ASP A 287 -6.33 17.48 11.68
CA ASP A 287 -7.52 17.98 11.00
C ASP A 287 -7.54 17.57 9.52
N ASP A 288 -6.39 17.56 8.83
CA ASP A 288 -6.28 17.09 7.44
C ASP A 288 -6.68 15.61 7.33
N LEU A 289 -6.18 14.77 8.25
CA LEU A 289 -6.50 13.35 8.29
C LEU A 289 -7.99 13.13 8.54
N LYS A 290 -8.58 13.83 9.52
CA LYS A 290 -10.00 13.72 9.84
C LYS A 290 -10.89 14.23 8.71
N ALA A 291 -10.55 15.36 8.10
CA ALA A 291 -11.28 15.92 6.96
C ALA A 291 -11.28 14.95 5.78
N MET A 292 -10.12 14.36 5.46
CA MET A 292 -10.00 13.34 4.43
C MET A 292 -10.88 12.12 4.75
N LEU A 293 -10.82 11.56 5.96
CA LEU A 293 -11.63 10.40 6.34
C LEU A 293 -13.14 10.71 6.32
N ASN A 294 -13.54 11.89 6.77
CA ASN A 294 -14.94 12.32 6.77
C ASN A 294 -15.50 12.46 5.34
N SER A 295 -14.66 12.86 4.38
CA SER A 295 -15.09 12.92 2.97
C SER A 295 -15.45 11.55 2.40
N LEU A 296 -14.81 10.47 2.88
CA LEU A 296 -15.06 9.10 2.41
C LEU A 296 -16.41 8.55 2.88
N ILE A 297 -16.97 9.09 3.96
CA ILE A 297 -18.29 8.68 4.49
C ILE A 297 -19.42 9.10 3.54
N GLN A 298 -19.17 10.07 2.67
CA GLN A 298 -20.18 10.63 1.76
C GLN A 298 -20.41 9.78 0.52
N PHE A 299 -19.57 8.77 0.26
CA PHE A 299 -19.77 7.85 -0.86
C PHE A 299 -20.94 6.92 -0.57
N ASP A 300 -21.95 6.96 -1.45
CA ASP A 300 -23.15 6.12 -1.36
C ASP A 300 -22.99 4.87 -2.23
N LEU A 301 -22.55 3.78 -1.59
CA LEU A 301 -22.26 2.50 -2.22
C LEU A 301 -22.60 1.34 -1.28
N PRO A 302 -22.74 0.10 -1.81
CA PRO A 302 -22.76 -1.08 -0.96
C PRO A 302 -21.54 -1.10 -0.04
N HIS A 303 -21.78 -1.41 1.25
CA HIS A 303 -20.75 -1.43 2.29
C HIS A 303 -19.99 -0.09 2.47
N PRO A 304 -20.71 0.98 2.85
CA PRO A 304 -20.14 2.32 2.94
C PRO A 304 -19.11 2.45 4.08
N PHE A 305 -18.20 3.42 3.94
CA PHE A 305 -17.28 3.79 5.00
C PHE A 305 -18.04 4.47 6.14
N THR A 306 -18.03 3.88 7.33
CA THR A 306 -18.85 4.39 8.43
C THR A 306 -18.13 5.47 9.24
N GLN A 307 -18.90 6.40 9.84
CA GLN A 307 -18.39 7.38 10.81
C GLN A 307 -17.54 6.74 11.90
N GLN A 308 -18.01 5.62 12.45
CA GLN A 308 -17.28 4.92 13.49
C GLN A 308 -15.93 4.36 13.00
N ARG A 309 -15.87 3.85 11.77
CA ARG A 309 -14.61 3.39 11.18
C ARG A 309 -13.68 4.56 10.92
N ALA A 310 -14.19 5.69 10.43
CA ALA A 310 -13.41 6.92 10.25
C ALA A 310 -12.76 7.37 11.56
N GLU A 311 -13.54 7.45 12.65
CA GLU A 311 -13.04 7.80 13.98
C GLU A 311 -11.96 6.83 14.48
N PHE A 312 -12.19 5.53 14.32
CA PHE A 312 -11.21 4.51 14.71
C PHE A 312 -9.92 4.58 13.90
N VAL A 313 -10.01 4.76 12.58
CA VAL A 313 -8.86 4.86 11.68
C VAL A 313 -8.04 6.13 12.00
N ALA A 314 -8.70 7.25 12.26
CA ALA A 314 -8.04 8.48 12.70
C ALA A 314 -7.28 8.23 14.01
N PHE A 315 -7.97 7.70 15.03
CA PHE A 315 -7.39 7.35 16.33
C PHE A 315 -6.17 6.45 16.19
N LEU A 316 -6.30 5.32 15.49
CA LEU A 316 -5.24 4.34 15.34
C LEU A 316 -4.01 4.89 14.59
N THR A 317 -4.24 5.70 13.56
CA THR A 317 -3.17 6.33 12.76
C THR A 317 -2.40 7.35 13.58
N LEU A 318 -3.10 8.18 14.35
CA LEU A 318 -2.49 9.20 15.23
C LEU A 318 -1.68 8.56 16.37
N GLU A 319 -2.20 7.50 16.99
CA GLU A 319 -1.49 6.72 18.01
C GLU A 319 -0.19 6.12 17.46
N ARG A 320 -0.22 5.56 16.25
CA ARG A 320 0.98 5.03 15.58
C ARG A 320 1.97 6.13 15.20
N ARG A 321 1.49 7.26 14.71
CA ARG A 321 2.32 8.45 14.44
C ARG A 321 3.03 8.91 15.72
N GLY A 322 2.32 9.02 16.83
CA GLY A 322 2.91 9.41 18.12
C GLY A 322 4.04 8.47 18.55
N ARG A 323 3.83 7.15 18.45
CA ARG A 323 4.86 6.14 18.75
C ARG A 323 6.06 6.20 17.80
N LEU A 324 5.82 6.45 16.51
CA LEU A 324 6.90 6.61 15.54
C LEU A 324 7.76 7.84 15.86
N LEU A 325 7.13 8.99 16.13
CA LEU A 325 7.84 10.20 16.53
C LEU A 325 8.63 9.96 17.83
N GLN A 326 8.01 9.36 18.83
CA GLN A 326 8.68 8.98 20.08
C GLN A 326 9.90 8.07 19.84
N ALA A 327 9.81 7.12 18.91
CA ALA A 327 10.91 6.19 18.60
C ALA A 327 12.03 6.81 17.75
N LEU A 328 11.79 7.96 17.12
CA LEU A 328 12.73 8.63 16.23
C LEU A 328 13.39 9.86 16.85
N GLU A 329 12.67 10.56 17.73
CA GLU A 329 13.12 11.79 18.38
C GLU A 329 13.82 11.55 19.72
N ASN A 330 13.58 10.39 20.35
CA ASN A 330 14.38 9.87 21.48
C ASN A 330 15.55 9.01 20.98
#